data_AF-A0A1U7EWC2-F1
#
_entry.id   AF-A0A1U7EWC2-F1
#
_cell.length_a   1.000
_cell.length_b   1.000
_cell.length_c   1.000
_cell.angle_alpha   90.00
_cell.angle_beta   90.00
_cell.angle_gamma   90.00
#
_symmetry.space_group_name_H-M   'P 1'
#
loop_
_entity.id
_entity.type
_entity.pdbx_description
1 polymer ?
#
loop_
_entity_poly.entity_id
_entity_poly.type
_entity_poly.pdbx_seq_one_letter_code
_entity_poly.pdbx_strand_id
1 'polypeptide(L)'
;MPASTVVVPNIAVWWGPFGDMDREDERKPYFGEGYVEMNPNDAREEGFEDGDYVWVDADPDDRPYIGADGDPDEYARALMRVRYQPAMPENITRSWFNLNQATHGTTEATPDREGLAKNEETDYVSLYRRGGHQSTTRTWLRPTLLTDEMNRKNLMGQTIGQGFEPDVHCANGAPRESFVKFEKEGDAGEDGEGLWRPAELGLRPGYEDLGEDTDLRRYISGGYAETGGD
;
A
#
# COMPACT_ATOMS: atom_id res chain seq x y z
N MET A 1 -23.28 -4.29 -24.02
CA MET A 1 -23.23 -3.72 -22.67
C MET A 1 -21.91 -4.16 -22.08
N PRO A 2 -20.88 -3.30 -22.02
CA PRO A 2 -19.66 -3.67 -21.32
C PRO A 2 -20.02 -3.78 -19.83
N ALA A 3 -19.62 -4.87 -19.19
CA ALA A 3 -19.71 -4.99 -17.75
C ALA A 3 -18.80 -3.90 -17.16
N SER A 4 -19.39 -2.80 -16.69
CA SER A 4 -18.69 -1.87 -15.82
C SER A 4 -18.24 -2.68 -14.62
N THR A 5 -16.95 -2.98 -14.52
CA THR A 5 -16.35 -3.56 -13.31
C THR A 5 -16.44 -2.48 -12.24
N VAL A 6 -17.64 -2.35 -11.64
CA VAL A 6 -17.80 -1.61 -10.40
C VAL A 6 -16.95 -2.36 -9.40
N VAL A 7 -15.78 -1.81 -9.07
CA VAL A 7 -15.01 -2.25 -7.93
C VAL A 7 -15.97 -2.23 -6.75
N VAL A 8 -16.31 -3.41 -6.25
CA VAL A 8 -17.33 -3.51 -5.21
C VAL A 8 -16.82 -2.67 -4.03
N PRO A 9 -17.58 -1.64 -3.58
CA PRO A 9 -17.15 -0.75 -2.51
C PRO A 9 -16.69 -1.52 -1.27
N ASN A 10 -17.19 -2.74 -1.11
CA ASN A 10 -16.84 -3.64 -0.03
C ASN A 10 -15.33 -3.89 0.13
N ILE A 11 -14.56 -4.05 -0.95
CA ILE A 11 -13.11 -4.27 -0.80
C ILE A 11 -12.38 -2.97 -0.45
N ALA A 12 -12.86 -1.82 -0.93
CA ALA A 12 -12.24 -0.53 -0.62
C ALA A 12 -12.47 -0.14 0.84
N VAL A 13 -13.68 -0.36 1.35
CA VAL A 13 -14.11 0.10 2.68
C VAL A 13 -13.72 -0.86 3.79
N TRP A 14 -13.97 -2.16 3.61
CA TRP A 14 -13.84 -3.12 4.72
C TRP A 14 -12.45 -3.71 4.86
N TRP A 15 -11.63 -3.67 3.80
CA TRP A 15 -10.35 -4.35 3.79
C TRP A 15 -9.21 -3.45 4.32
N GLY A 16 -9.22 -2.16 3.97
CA GLY A 16 -8.18 -1.22 4.40
C GLY A 16 -8.54 -0.46 5.69
N PRO A 17 -7.54 0.05 6.44
CA PRO A 17 -7.76 0.81 7.67
C PRO A 17 -8.28 2.24 7.43
N PHE A 18 -8.25 2.71 6.19
CA PHE A 18 -8.64 4.07 5.77
C PHE A 18 -9.94 4.08 4.95
N GLY A 19 -10.78 3.05 5.12
CA GLY A 19 -12.06 2.96 4.47
C GLY A 19 -13.03 4.04 4.96
N ASP A 20 -13.63 4.76 4.03
CA ASP A 20 -14.58 5.83 4.30
C ASP A 20 -15.58 5.93 3.12
N MET A 21 -16.86 5.71 3.40
CA MET A 21 -17.94 5.77 2.41
C MET A 21 -18.34 7.21 2.08
N ASP A 22 -18.21 8.12 3.04
CA ASP A 22 -18.58 9.53 2.90
C ASP A 22 -17.46 10.31 2.20
N ARG A 23 -16.22 9.80 2.27
CA ARG A 23 -15.02 10.35 1.64
C ARG A 23 -14.79 11.80 2.06
N GLU A 24 -14.75 11.99 3.38
CA GLU A 24 -14.49 13.29 4.03
C GLU A 24 -13.11 13.84 3.62
N ASP A 25 -12.11 12.95 3.43
CA ASP A 25 -10.83 13.31 2.81
C ASP A 25 -10.87 13.15 1.28
N GLU A 26 -10.95 14.27 0.55
CA GLU A 26 -11.00 14.27 -0.91
C GLU A 26 -9.70 13.80 -1.58
N ARG A 27 -8.58 13.76 -0.86
CA ARG A 27 -7.30 13.23 -1.37
C ARG A 27 -7.33 11.72 -1.52
N LYS A 28 -8.25 11.04 -0.85
CA LYS A 28 -8.46 9.59 -0.98
C LYS A 28 -8.88 9.23 -2.40
N PRO A 29 -8.21 8.30 -3.08
CA PRO A 29 -8.50 7.94 -4.47
C PRO A 29 -9.89 7.34 -4.69
N TYR A 30 -10.49 6.72 -3.67
CA TYR A 30 -11.83 6.15 -3.71
C TYR A 30 -12.44 6.08 -2.29
N PHE A 31 -13.30 5.11 -1.98
CA PHE A 31 -13.81 4.86 -0.61
C PHE A 31 -12.78 4.23 0.34
N GLY A 32 -11.54 4.10 -0.11
CA GLY A 32 -10.43 3.47 0.58
C GLY A 32 -9.17 3.65 -0.25
N GLU A 33 -8.04 3.28 0.31
CA GLU A 33 -6.75 3.50 -0.35
C GLU A 33 -5.69 2.51 0.08
N GLY A 34 -4.67 2.39 -0.77
CA GLY A 34 -3.46 1.66 -0.44
C GLY A 34 -2.60 2.39 0.58
N TYR A 35 -1.93 1.58 1.40
CA TYR A 35 -1.14 2.04 2.52
C TYR A 35 0.10 1.18 2.68
N VAL A 36 1.08 1.73 3.39
CA VAL A 36 2.29 1.04 3.81
C VAL A 36 2.28 0.90 5.32
N GLU A 37 2.45 -0.33 5.80
CA GLU A 37 2.64 -0.59 7.22
C GLU A 37 4.10 -0.38 7.62
N MET A 38 4.29 0.32 8.73
CA MET A 38 5.60 0.65 9.28
C MET A 38 5.58 0.42 10.80
N ASN A 39 6.72 0.03 11.36
CA ASN A 39 6.88 0.01 12.81
C ASN A 39 6.73 1.45 13.35
N PRO A 40 5.97 1.67 14.44
CA PRO A 40 5.80 3.02 15.01
C PRO A 40 7.10 3.71 15.42
N ASN A 41 8.13 2.97 15.84
CA ASN A 41 9.42 3.53 16.21
C ASN A 41 10.14 4.10 14.98
N ASP A 42 10.23 3.30 13.91
CA ASP A 42 10.83 3.72 12.64
C ASP A 42 10.11 4.96 12.09
N ALA A 43 8.77 4.94 12.10
CA ALA A 43 7.98 6.04 11.59
C ALA A 43 8.24 7.33 12.38
N ARG A 44 8.34 7.25 13.70
CA ARG A 44 8.67 8.41 14.56
C ARG A 44 10.10 8.90 14.37
N GLU A 45 11.05 7.99 14.16
CA GLU A 45 12.44 8.35 13.87
C GLU A 45 12.54 9.12 12.55
N GLU A 46 11.77 8.72 11.54
CA GLU A 46 11.66 9.37 10.24
C GLU A 46 10.70 10.59 10.24
N GLY A 47 10.02 10.87 11.35
CA GLY A 47 9.12 12.02 11.51
C GLY A 47 7.75 11.89 10.81
N PHE A 48 7.27 10.67 10.62
CA PHE A 48 5.93 10.38 10.08
C PHE A 48 4.94 10.06 11.20
N GLU A 49 3.68 10.44 11.02
CA GLU A 49 2.55 10.07 11.87
C GLU A 49 1.66 8.96 11.25
N ASP A 50 0.86 8.27 12.06
CA ASP A 50 -0.11 7.26 11.58
C ASP A 50 -1.17 7.92 10.69
N GLY A 51 -1.13 7.59 9.40
CA GLY A 51 -2.01 8.11 8.37
C GLY A 51 -1.41 9.18 7.48
N ASP A 52 -0.17 9.64 7.72
CA ASP A 52 0.50 10.64 6.87
C ASP A 52 0.63 10.12 5.43
N TYR A 53 0.53 11.03 4.46
CA TYR A 53 0.81 10.71 3.06
C TYR A 53 2.32 10.75 2.81
N VAL A 54 2.85 9.68 2.22
CA VAL A 54 4.26 9.54 1.87
C VAL A 54 4.43 9.07 0.44
N TRP A 55 5.43 9.63 -0.24
CA TRP A 55 6.00 9.00 -1.42
C TRP A 55 6.82 7.79 -1.00
N VAL A 56 6.61 6.68 -1.70
CA VAL A 56 7.38 5.46 -1.57
C VAL A 56 8.08 5.21 -2.89
N ASP A 57 9.37 5.51 -2.90
CA ASP A 57 10.18 5.48 -4.10
C ASP A 57 11.14 4.29 -4.08
N ALA A 58 11.24 3.57 -5.20
CA ALA A 58 12.26 2.54 -5.40
C ALA A 58 13.68 3.14 -5.41
N ASP A 59 14.68 2.26 -5.46
CA ASP A 59 16.06 2.64 -5.78
C ASP A 59 16.08 3.56 -7.03
N PRO A 60 16.77 4.71 -7.00
CA PRO A 60 16.88 5.60 -8.16
C PRO A 60 17.36 4.88 -9.43
N ASP A 61 18.21 3.87 -9.32
CA ASP A 61 18.70 3.09 -10.48
C ASP A 61 17.60 2.20 -11.11
N ASP A 62 16.49 2.00 -10.39
CA ASP A 62 15.34 1.22 -10.83
C ASP A 62 14.19 2.10 -11.38
N ARG A 63 14.32 3.43 -11.36
CA ARG A 63 13.26 4.38 -11.74
C ARG A 63 13.57 5.14 -13.04
N PRO A 64 12.55 5.47 -13.86
CA PRO A 64 11.30 4.74 -14.10
C PRO A 64 11.51 3.43 -14.88
N TYR A 65 12.53 3.41 -15.74
CA TYR A 65 13.05 2.24 -16.45
C TYR A 65 14.46 2.59 -16.95
N ILE A 66 15.29 1.57 -17.18
CA ILE A 66 16.67 1.78 -17.63
C ILE A 66 16.70 2.62 -18.92
N GLY A 67 17.41 3.75 -18.89
CA GLY A 67 17.61 4.63 -20.04
C GLY A 67 16.50 5.67 -20.26
N ALA A 68 15.61 5.88 -19.29
CA ALA A 68 14.69 7.00 -19.32
C ALA A 68 15.43 8.33 -19.08
N ASP A 69 15.10 9.36 -19.87
CA ASP A 69 15.59 10.72 -19.69
C ASP A 69 14.58 11.53 -18.86
N GLY A 70 15.00 12.04 -17.70
CA GLY A 70 14.19 12.88 -16.82
C GLY A 70 13.66 12.16 -15.57
N ASP A 71 13.00 12.92 -14.70
CA ASP A 71 12.37 12.38 -13.51
C ASP A 71 11.16 11.50 -13.88
N PRO A 72 10.91 10.40 -13.15
CA PRO A 72 9.74 9.59 -13.38
C PRO A 72 8.48 10.43 -13.16
N ASP A 73 7.56 10.39 -14.13
CA ASP A 73 6.23 10.97 -13.98
C ASP A 73 5.60 10.48 -12.67
N GLU A 74 4.80 11.32 -12.01
CA GLU A 74 4.16 10.96 -10.74
C GLU A 74 3.38 9.64 -10.82
N TYR A 75 2.82 9.29 -11.98
CA TYR A 75 2.09 8.03 -12.15
C TYR A 75 2.96 6.78 -11.88
N ALA A 76 4.28 6.89 -12.01
CA ALA A 76 5.23 5.81 -11.76
C ALA A 76 5.75 5.79 -10.31
N ARG A 77 5.38 6.77 -9.48
CA ARG A 77 5.72 6.84 -8.05
C ARG A 77 4.55 6.35 -7.21
N ALA A 78 4.83 5.62 -6.14
CA ALA A 78 3.78 5.22 -5.21
C ALA A 78 3.51 6.32 -4.19
N LEU A 79 2.27 6.81 -4.14
CA LEU A 79 1.77 7.66 -3.06
C LEU A 79 0.86 6.82 -2.17
N MET A 80 1.18 6.73 -0.88
CA MET A 80 0.47 5.89 0.09
C MET A 80 0.34 6.58 1.43
N ARG A 81 -0.64 6.15 2.24
CA ARG A 81 -0.68 6.50 3.66
C ARG A 81 0.23 5.59 4.49
N VAL A 82 0.91 6.14 5.48
CA VAL A 82 1.61 5.37 6.52
C VAL A 82 0.59 4.75 7.46
N ARG A 83 0.82 3.50 7.84
CA ARG A 83 0.03 2.80 8.85
C ARG A 83 0.93 2.24 9.95
N TYR A 84 0.74 2.71 11.17
CA TYR A 84 1.42 2.12 12.33
C TYR A 84 0.99 0.68 12.55
N GLN A 85 1.98 -0.21 12.57
CA GLN A 85 1.84 -1.63 12.82
C GLN A 85 2.86 -2.09 13.88
N PRO A 86 2.51 -2.08 15.18
CA PRO A 86 3.43 -2.44 16.27
C PRO A 86 3.96 -3.88 16.19
N ALA A 87 3.27 -4.77 15.47
CA ALA A 87 3.72 -6.14 15.28
C ALA A 87 4.81 -6.29 14.19
N MET A 88 5.11 -5.22 13.45
CA MET A 88 6.12 -5.25 12.39
C MET A 88 7.53 -5.17 13.01
N PRO A 89 8.51 -5.97 12.56
CA PRO A 89 9.91 -5.73 12.90
C PRO A 89 10.37 -4.34 12.41
N GLU A 90 11.30 -3.73 13.15
CA GLU A 90 11.95 -2.48 12.76
C GLU A 90 12.74 -2.64 11.44
N ASN A 91 12.86 -1.57 10.68
CA ASN A 91 13.49 -1.48 9.36
C ASN A 91 12.82 -2.32 8.25
N ILE A 92 11.59 -2.80 8.47
CA ILE A 92 10.82 -3.55 7.49
C ILE A 92 9.45 -2.88 7.34
N THR A 93 9.07 -2.61 6.10
CA THR A 93 7.73 -2.11 5.76
C THR A 93 6.98 -3.11 4.90
N ARG A 94 5.65 -3.01 4.90
CA ARG A 94 4.79 -3.90 4.11
C ARG A 94 3.66 -3.13 3.44
N SER A 95 3.53 -3.27 2.13
CA SER A 95 2.31 -2.93 1.41
C SER A 95 1.60 -4.21 0.97
N TRP A 96 0.28 -4.13 0.87
CA TRP A 96 -0.54 -5.23 0.38
C TRP A 96 -0.72 -5.18 -1.14
N PHE A 97 -0.83 -6.35 -1.76
CA PHE A 97 -0.69 -6.51 -3.21
C PHE A 97 -2.01 -6.54 -4.00
N ASN A 98 -3.15 -6.53 -3.31
CA ASN A 98 -4.47 -6.83 -3.86
C ASN A 98 -5.27 -5.58 -4.29
N LEU A 99 -4.59 -4.43 -4.41
CA LEU A 99 -5.22 -3.14 -4.68
C LEU A 99 -4.99 -2.69 -6.12
N ASN A 100 -6.04 -2.12 -6.72
CA ASN A 100 -6.04 -1.58 -8.09
C ASN A 100 -5.01 -0.46 -8.20
N GLN A 101 -4.01 -0.64 -9.08
CA GLN A 101 -2.94 0.33 -9.33
C GLN A 101 -3.49 1.57 -10.05
N ALA A 102 -2.77 2.69 -9.93
CA ALA A 102 -3.03 3.86 -10.75
C ALA A 102 -2.73 3.56 -12.22
N THR A 103 -3.46 4.24 -13.10
CA THR A 103 -3.26 4.23 -14.54
C THR A 103 -3.08 5.66 -15.04
N HIS A 104 -2.71 5.82 -16.31
CA HIS A 104 -2.68 7.14 -16.94
C HIS A 104 -4.02 7.87 -16.80
N GLY A 105 -5.13 7.23 -17.18
CA GLY A 105 -6.44 7.89 -17.14
C GLY A 105 -6.96 8.21 -15.72
N THR A 106 -6.58 7.45 -14.68
CA THR A 106 -6.93 7.83 -13.29
C THR A 106 -6.08 8.99 -12.77
N THR A 107 -4.84 9.11 -13.27
CA THR A 107 -3.92 10.20 -12.94
C THR A 107 -4.35 11.49 -13.65
N GLU A 108 -4.68 11.41 -14.94
CA GLU A 108 -5.21 12.52 -15.75
C GLU A 108 -6.54 13.05 -15.21
N ALA A 109 -7.40 12.19 -14.69
CA ALA A 109 -8.66 12.59 -14.07
C ALA A 109 -8.48 13.36 -12.75
N THR A 110 -7.30 13.27 -12.11
CA THR A 110 -7.05 13.84 -10.78
C THR A 110 -5.71 14.58 -10.71
N PRO A 111 -5.50 15.64 -11.51
CA PRO A 111 -4.22 16.34 -11.62
C PRO A 111 -3.76 16.94 -10.28
N ASP A 112 -4.71 17.52 -9.52
CA ASP A 112 -4.45 18.14 -8.20
C ASP A 112 -4.48 17.15 -7.04
N ARG A 113 -4.54 15.85 -7.35
CA ARG A 113 -4.59 14.72 -6.39
C ARG A 113 -5.84 14.67 -5.49
N GLU A 114 -6.91 15.33 -5.90
CA GLU A 114 -8.21 15.32 -5.22
C GLU A 114 -9.27 14.61 -6.08
N GLY A 115 -10.38 14.23 -5.46
CA GLY A 115 -11.52 13.59 -6.13
C GLY A 115 -11.28 12.11 -6.48
N LEU A 116 -12.25 11.49 -7.14
CA LEU A 116 -12.19 10.06 -7.44
C LEU A 116 -11.11 9.76 -8.50
N ALA A 117 -10.16 8.89 -8.17
CA ALA A 117 -9.16 8.35 -9.10
C ALA A 117 -9.81 7.33 -10.06
N LYS A 118 -10.72 7.82 -10.89
CA LYS A 118 -11.53 7.06 -11.82
C LYS A 118 -11.24 7.49 -13.25
N ASN A 119 -10.93 6.52 -14.10
CA ASN A 119 -10.76 6.75 -15.53
C ASN A 119 -12.14 6.97 -16.17
N GLU A 120 -12.35 8.13 -16.78
CA GLU A 120 -13.64 8.54 -17.36
C GLU A 120 -14.06 7.68 -18.57
N GLU A 121 -13.11 7.11 -19.30
CA GLU A 121 -13.39 6.32 -20.51
C GLU A 121 -13.78 4.87 -20.19
N THR A 122 -13.21 4.30 -19.13
CA THR A 122 -13.30 2.86 -18.83
C THR A 122 -14.04 2.53 -17.54
N ASP A 123 -14.41 3.56 -16.75
CA ASP A 123 -14.90 3.44 -15.38
C ASP A 123 -13.95 2.72 -14.40
N TYR A 124 -12.69 2.49 -14.79
CA TYR A 124 -11.69 1.86 -13.92
C TYR A 124 -11.38 2.78 -12.73
N VAL A 125 -11.35 2.21 -11.53
CA VAL A 125 -11.04 2.91 -10.28
C VAL A 125 -9.75 2.39 -9.69
N SER A 126 -8.84 3.31 -9.41
CA SER A 126 -7.61 3.05 -8.66
C SER A 126 -7.84 3.17 -7.15
N LEU A 127 -7.16 2.33 -6.37
CA LEU A 127 -7.06 2.50 -4.91
C LEU A 127 -5.74 3.16 -4.49
N TYR A 128 -4.93 3.59 -5.46
CA TYR A 128 -3.77 4.45 -5.25
C TYR A 128 -3.97 5.78 -5.97
N ARG A 129 -3.53 6.88 -5.34
CA ARG A 129 -3.59 8.20 -5.96
C ARG A 129 -2.59 8.32 -7.12
N ARG A 130 -1.42 7.72 -6.96
CA ARG A 130 -0.32 7.64 -7.93
C ARG A 130 0.38 6.28 -7.78
N GLY A 131 0.82 5.70 -8.90
CA GLY A 131 1.49 4.41 -8.97
C GLY A 131 0.80 3.31 -8.16
N GLY A 132 1.58 2.62 -7.34
CA GLY A 132 1.14 1.72 -6.30
C GLY A 132 2.28 0.79 -5.87
N HIS A 133 2.00 -0.25 -5.09
CA HIS A 133 3.07 -1.09 -4.53
C HIS A 133 3.96 -1.79 -5.57
N GLN A 134 3.52 -1.94 -6.82
CA GLN A 134 4.38 -2.50 -7.88
C GLN A 134 5.37 -1.47 -8.44
N SER A 135 5.10 -0.18 -8.26
CA SER A 135 6.01 0.92 -8.64
C SER A 135 7.35 0.87 -7.91
N THR A 136 7.40 0.19 -6.76
CA THR A 136 8.61 0.08 -5.95
C THR A 136 9.43 -1.18 -6.27
N THR A 137 8.94 -2.04 -7.17
CA THR A 137 9.51 -3.36 -7.39
C THR A 137 10.21 -3.48 -8.74
N ARG A 138 11.35 -4.17 -8.75
CA ARG A 138 12.04 -4.57 -9.97
C ARG A 138 12.06 -6.09 -10.11
N THR A 139 11.84 -6.57 -11.33
CA THR A 139 12.03 -7.98 -11.65
C THR A 139 13.52 -8.31 -11.74
N TRP A 140 13.96 -9.27 -10.94
CA TRP A 140 15.27 -9.90 -11.07
C TRP A 140 15.14 -11.31 -11.67
N LEU A 141 15.60 -11.47 -12.92
CA LEU A 141 15.58 -12.77 -13.58
C LEU A 141 16.79 -13.60 -13.16
N ARG A 142 16.56 -14.58 -12.30
CA ARG A 142 17.61 -15.49 -11.81
C ARG A 142 18.14 -16.36 -12.97
N PRO A 143 19.43 -16.24 -13.36
CA PRO A 143 19.97 -16.99 -14.51
C PRO A 143 19.85 -18.51 -14.37
N THR A 144 19.86 -19.02 -13.14
CA THR A 144 19.69 -20.46 -12.85
C THR A 144 18.33 -21.01 -13.30
N LEU A 145 17.31 -20.16 -13.37
CA LEU A 145 15.96 -20.49 -13.86
C LEU A 145 15.78 -20.31 -15.38
N LEU A 146 16.84 -19.87 -16.07
CA LEU A 146 16.84 -19.61 -17.51
C LEU A 146 17.67 -20.63 -18.29
N THR A 147 17.96 -21.77 -17.68
CA THR A 147 18.79 -22.82 -18.29
C THR A 147 17.94 -23.83 -19.06
N ASP A 148 18.36 -24.17 -20.27
CA ASP A 148 17.72 -25.22 -21.07
C ASP A 148 18.21 -26.63 -20.77
N GLU A 149 19.22 -26.77 -19.89
CA GLU A 149 19.88 -28.04 -19.62
C GLU A 149 19.44 -28.71 -18.30
N MET A 150 18.63 -28.03 -17.47
CA MET A 150 18.23 -28.54 -16.17
C MET A 150 17.23 -29.69 -16.31
N ASN A 151 17.58 -30.87 -15.81
CA ASN A 151 16.63 -31.98 -15.67
C ASN A 151 15.57 -31.64 -14.62
N ARG A 152 14.30 -31.81 -14.97
CA ARG A 152 13.15 -31.40 -14.16
C ARG A 152 11.95 -32.31 -14.36
N LYS A 153 11.09 -32.41 -13.34
CA LYS A 153 9.83 -33.14 -13.42
C LYS A 153 8.77 -32.29 -14.12
N ASN A 154 7.98 -32.86 -15.02
CA ASN A 154 6.86 -32.15 -15.65
C ASN A 154 5.76 -31.80 -14.61
N LEU A 155 4.91 -30.83 -14.94
CA LEU A 155 3.80 -30.39 -14.09
C LEU A 155 2.91 -31.55 -13.61
N MET A 156 2.68 -32.53 -14.49
CA MET A 156 1.90 -33.74 -14.19
C MET A 156 2.59 -35.00 -14.70
N GLY A 157 2.37 -36.11 -14.00
CA GLY A 157 2.85 -37.44 -14.39
C GLY A 157 4.23 -37.82 -13.84
N GLN A 158 4.87 -38.78 -14.50
CA GLN A 158 6.18 -39.37 -14.13
C GLN A 158 7.28 -39.04 -15.14
N THR A 159 6.99 -38.19 -16.12
CA THR A 159 7.96 -37.81 -17.15
C THR A 159 8.98 -36.83 -16.59
N ILE A 160 10.26 -37.14 -16.81
CA ILE A 160 11.36 -36.21 -16.64
C ILE A 160 11.59 -35.52 -17.98
N GLY A 161 11.52 -34.19 -17.97
CA GLY A 161 11.94 -33.35 -19.08
C GLY A 161 13.24 -32.61 -18.75
N GLN A 162 13.68 -31.79 -19.69
CA GLN A 162 14.90 -31.00 -19.57
C GLN A 162 14.63 -29.58 -20.07
N GLY A 163 15.15 -28.59 -19.37
CA GLY A 163 15.06 -27.18 -19.76
C GLY A 163 13.68 -26.55 -19.50
N PHE A 164 13.37 -25.52 -20.30
CA PHE A 164 12.19 -24.68 -20.11
C PHE A 164 10.87 -25.48 -20.02
N GLU A 165 9.99 -25.05 -19.12
CA GLU A 165 8.59 -25.49 -19.03
C GLU A 165 7.76 -24.44 -18.31
N PRO A 166 6.62 -24.00 -18.88
CA PRO A 166 5.72 -23.06 -18.21
C PRO A 166 5.24 -23.64 -16.88
N ASP A 167 5.17 -22.80 -15.86
CA ASP A 167 4.75 -23.15 -14.49
C ASP A 167 5.61 -24.22 -13.79
N VAL A 168 6.80 -24.53 -14.30
CA VAL A 168 7.74 -25.51 -13.70
C VAL A 168 9.18 -24.99 -13.67
N HIS A 169 9.76 -24.67 -14.83
CA HIS A 169 11.12 -24.15 -14.97
C HIS A 169 11.13 -23.04 -16.01
N CYS A 170 10.84 -21.83 -15.55
CA CYS A 170 10.79 -20.64 -16.38
C CYS A 170 11.25 -19.42 -15.57
N ALA A 171 11.47 -18.32 -16.28
CA ALA A 171 11.65 -17.01 -15.67
C ALA A 171 10.56 -16.74 -14.62
N ASN A 172 10.95 -16.25 -13.44
CA ASN A 172 10.02 -15.69 -12.47
C ASN A 172 10.50 -14.33 -11.98
N GLY A 173 9.56 -13.46 -11.65
CA GLY A 173 9.81 -12.10 -11.18
C GLY A 173 10.05 -12.01 -9.67
N ALA A 174 10.74 -12.98 -9.08
CA ALA A 174 11.07 -12.98 -7.65
C ALA A 174 12.53 -12.57 -7.43
N PRO A 175 12.87 -11.84 -6.35
CA PRO A 175 12.03 -11.47 -5.20
C PRO A 175 11.09 -10.30 -5.47
N ARG A 176 10.01 -10.19 -4.68
CA ARG A 176 9.10 -9.02 -4.63
C ARG A 176 9.38 -8.15 -3.40
N GLU A 177 10.66 -8.02 -3.07
CA GLU A 177 11.19 -7.21 -1.98
C GLU A 177 12.07 -6.14 -2.60
N SER A 178 12.04 -4.94 -2.06
CA SER A 178 12.80 -3.81 -2.59
C SER A 178 13.16 -2.87 -1.45
N PHE A 179 14.33 -2.23 -1.57
CA PHE A 179 14.66 -1.11 -0.70
C PHE A 179 13.97 0.14 -1.24
N VAL A 180 13.40 0.91 -0.34
CA VAL A 180 12.60 2.09 -0.69
C VAL A 180 13.04 3.30 0.13
N LYS A 181 12.85 4.48 -0.45
CA LYS A 181 12.95 5.76 0.25
C LYS A 181 11.54 6.28 0.52
N PHE A 182 11.31 6.75 1.74
CA PHE A 182 10.08 7.47 2.11
C PHE A 182 10.32 8.98 2.11
N GLU A 183 9.33 9.73 1.67
CA GLU A 183 9.33 11.20 1.72
C GLU A 183 7.93 11.69 2.08
N LYS A 184 7.82 12.52 3.12
CA LYS A 184 6.54 13.06 3.57
C LYS A 184 5.96 13.98 2.50
N GLU A 185 4.71 13.73 2.12
CA GLU A 185 3.97 14.54 1.17
C GLU A 185 2.91 15.40 1.86
N GLY A 186 2.25 14.89 2.89
CA GLY A 186 1.21 15.64 3.58
C GLY A 186 0.75 15.00 4.88
N ASP A 187 0.07 15.78 5.69
CA ASP A 187 -0.44 15.35 6.99
C ASP A 187 -1.66 14.43 6.87
N ALA A 188 -1.88 13.67 7.93
CA ALA A 188 -2.83 12.57 8.04
C ALA A 188 -4.31 12.99 8.21
N GLY A 189 -4.56 14.17 8.78
CA GLY A 189 -5.89 14.72 9.06
C GLY A 189 -6.70 14.94 7.79
N GLU A 190 -8.03 14.81 7.87
CA GLU A 190 -8.93 14.81 6.69
C GLU A 190 -8.89 16.14 5.92
N ASP A 191 -8.77 17.26 6.63
CA ASP A 191 -8.60 18.62 6.09
C ASP A 191 -7.19 18.90 5.54
N GLY A 192 -6.29 17.90 5.55
CA GLY A 192 -4.91 18.04 5.10
C GLY A 192 -3.92 18.55 6.15
N GLU A 193 -4.37 18.76 7.38
CA GLU A 193 -3.54 19.23 8.49
C GLU A 193 -3.69 18.33 9.71
N GLY A 194 -2.58 18.09 10.41
CA GLY A 194 -2.59 17.40 11.70
C GLY A 194 -2.83 15.89 11.64
N LEU A 195 -3.33 15.33 12.75
CA LEU A 195 -3.45 13.89 12.94
C LEU A 195 -4.68 13.31 12.24
N TRP A 196 -4.56 12.06 11.80
CA TRP A 196 -5.72 11.29 11.36
C TRP A 196 -6.72 11.12 12.51
N ARG A 197 -8.01 11.25 12.23
CA ARG A 197 -9.06 11.34 13.26
C ARG A 197 -9.00 10.23 14.35
N PRO A 198 -8.86 8.94 14.03
CA PRO A 198 -8.66 7.91 15.05
C PRO A 198 -7.38 8.05 15.88
N ALA A 199 -6.30 8.59 15.32
CA ALA A 199 -5.07 8.90 16.06
C ALA A 199 -5.27 10.12 16.97
N GLU A 200 -5.92 11.18 16.48
CA GLU A 200 -6.32 12.36 17.26
C GLU A 200 -7.18 11.98 18.48
N LEU A 201 -8.11 11.04 18.32
CA LEU A 201 -8.96 10.52 19.39
C LEU A 201 -8.22 9.56 20.37
N GLY A 202 -6.95 9.26 20.14
CA GLY A 202 -6.16 8.35 20.98
C GLY A 202 -6.62 6.88 20.88
N LEU A 203 -7.31 6.49 19.82
CA LEU A 203 -7.81 5.12 19.61
C LEU A 203 -6.76 4.20 18.97
N ARG A 204 -5.57 4.73 18.71
CA ARG A 204 -4.50 4.07 17.96
C ARG A 204 -3.32 3.75 18.87
N PRO A 205 -2.68 2.58 18.69
CA PRO A 205 -1.45 2.27 19.40
C PRO A 205 -0.38 3.34 19.21
N GLY A 206 0.19 3.84 20.30
CA GLY A 206 1.16 4.94 20.32
C GLY A 206 0.55 6.33 20.61
N TYR A 207 -0.78 6.45 20.61
CA TYR A 207 -1.50 7.72 20.87
C TYR A 207 -2.36 7.68 22.13
N GLU A 208 -2.23 6.62 22.94
CA GLU A 208 -2.91 6.47 24.23
C GLU A 208 -2.68 7.68 25.15
N ASP A 209 -1.53 8.31 25.00
CA ASP A 209 -1.01 9.33 25.89
C ASP A 209 -1.37 10.77 25.51
N LEU A 210 -2.10 10.99 24.41
CA LEU A 210 -2.52 12.33 23.96
C LEU A 210 -3.43 13.06 24.95
N GLY A 211 -4.05 12.36 25.91
CA GLY A 211 -4.85 12.95 26.98
C GLY A 211 -4.91 12.04 28.21
N GLU A 212 -5.23 12.60 29.38
CA GLU A 212 -5.22 11.85 30.66
C GLU A 212 -6.23 10.68 30.68
N ASP A 213 -7.33 10.77 29.91
CA ASP A 213 -8.43 9.77 29.87
C ASP A 213 -8.83 9.42 28.42
N THR A 214 -7.92 8.85 27.61
CA THR A 214 -8.31 8.32 26.30
C THR A 214 -9.12 7.02 26.44
N ASP A 215 -10.04 6.78 25.50
CA ASP A 215 -10.86 5.56 25.48
C ASP A 215 -10.00 4.29 25.43
N LEU A 216 -8.88 4.33 24.69
CA LEU A 216 -7.95 3.20 24.60
C LEU A 216 -7.24 2.95 25.94
N ARG A 217 -6.78 3.98 26.66
CA ARG A 217 -6.22 3.82 28.02
C ARG A 217 -7.24 3.21 28.96
N ARG A 218 -8.47 3.70 28.95
CA ARG A 218 -9.56 3.17 29.78
C ARG A 218 -9.87 1.71 29.44
N TYR A 219 -9.84 1.36 28.15
CA TYR A 219 -10.03 -0.01 27.71
C TYR A 219 -8.91 -0.94 28.19
N ILE A 220 -7.65 -0.55 28.00
CA ILE A 220 -6.48 -1.35 28.42
C ILE A 220 -6.44 -1.52 29.94
N SER A 221 -6.85 -0.50 30.71
CA SER A 221 -6.91 -0.58 32.19
C SER A 221 -8.10 -1.38 32.73
N GLY A 222 -9.00 -1.85 31.86
CA GLY A 222 -10.20 -2.58 32.25
C GLY A 222 -11.32 -1.69 32.80
N GLY A 223 -11.27 -0.38 32.58
CA GLY A 223 -12.26 0.60 33.08
C GLY A 223 -13.65 0.52 32.42
N TYR A 224 -13.87 -0.44 31.52
CA TYR A 224 -15.17 -0.81 30.94
C TYR A 224 -15.72 -2.15 31.47
N ALA A 225 -14.94 -2.87 32.29
CA ALA A 225 -15.40 -4.11 32.88
C ALA A 225 -16.34 -3.82 34.07
N GLU A 226 -17.52 -4.40 34.06
CA GLU A 226 -18.39 -4.47 35.23
C GLU A 226 -18.15 -5.82 35.93
N THR A 227 -17.70 -5.79 37.19
CA THR A 227 -17.69 -6.99 38.02
C THR A 227 -19.10 -7.18 38.58
N GLY A 228 -19.77 -8.27 38.22
CA GLY A 228 -21.04 -8.65 38.84
C GLY A 228 -20.84 -8.80 40.35
N GLY A 229 -21.59 -8.04 41.15
CA GLY A 229 -21.55 -8.12 42.60
C GLY A 229 -22.14 -9.43 43.12
N ASP A 230 -21.55 -9.96 44.19
CA ASP A 230 -22.16 -10.98 45.06
C ASP A 230 -23.39 -10.44 45.81
#